data_AF-A0AA86VPC6-F1
#
_entry.id   AF-A0AA86VPC6-F1
#
_cell.length_a   1.000
_cell.length_b   1.000
_cell.length_c   1.000
_cell.angle_alpha   90.00
_cell.angle_beta   90.00
_cell.angle_gamma   90.00
#
_symmetry.space_group_name_H-M   'P 1'
#
loop_
_entity.id
_entity.type
_entity.pdbx_description
1 polymer ?
#
loop_
_entity_poly.entity_id
_entity_poly.type
_entity_poly.pdbx_seq_one_letter_code
_entity_poly.pdbx_strand_id
1 'polypeptide(L)'
;MGIVTTEREQVCAVAPATLFKAMAFDFSNVFPKAVPNFVKVLKSLETEGLDPSRTSFLVMVDVVEEENYVYHYTVDEGSVLPETLEKVCYEYKLVASPGGGCIIKCTIKYYTKDDAQLKDMSF
;
A
#
# COMPACT_ATOMS: atom_id res chain seq x y z
N MET A 1 -19.73 -10.43 -4.14
CA MET A 1 -18.78 -9.30 -3.99
C MET A 1 -18.83 -8.83 -2.56
N GLY A 2 -17.86 -9.28 -1.76
CA GLY A 2 -17.65 -8.84 -0.39
C GLY A 2 -16.57 -7.77 -0.32
N ILE A 3 -16.69 -6.83 0.62
CA ILE A 3 -15.61 -5.91 0.96
C ILE A 3 -15.19 -6.22 2.39
N VAL A 4 -13.95 -6.67 2.55
CA VAL A 4 -13.36 -6.88 3.88
C VAL A 4 -12.47 -5.68 4.17
N THR A 5 -12.77 -4.96 5.25
CA THR A 5 -11.97 -3.80 5.68
C THR A 5 -11.18 -4.17 6.92
N THR A 6 -9.89 -3.91 6.88
CA THR A 6 -8.96 -4.15 8.00
C THR A 6 -8.24 -2.87 8.34
N GLU A 7 -8.31 -2.46 9.59
CA GLU A 7 -7.62 -1.28 10.10
C GLU A 7 -6.41 -1.72 10.93
N ARG A 8 -5.26 -1.11 10.69
CA ARG A 8 -4.02 -1.30 11.45
C ARG A 8 -3.44 0.05 11.84
N GLU A 9 -2.97 0.14 13.08
CA GLU A 9 -2.29 1.31 13.59
C GLU A 9 -0.88 0.93 14.02
N GLN A 10 0.12 1.67 13.54
CA GLN A 10 1.52 1.44 13.90
C GLN A 10 2.15 2.73 14.37
N VAL A 11 2.83 2.67 15.53
CA VAL A 11 3.59 3.80 16.06
C VAL A 11 5.02 3.74 15.52
N CYS A 12 5.47 4.86 14.97
CA CYS A 12 6.84 5.04 14.50
C CYS A 12 7.50 6.21 15.23
N ALA A 13 8.79 6.07 15.52
CA ALA A 13 9.58 7.14 16.14
C ALA A 13 9.97 8.26 15.15
N VAL A 14 9.65 8.10 13.86
CA VAL A 14 9.98 9.04 12.79
C VAL A 14 8.88 10.09 12.68
N ALA A 15 9.22 11.34 12.33
CA ALA A 15 8.25 12.39 12.09
C ALA A 15 7.33 12.06 10.89
N PRO A 16 6.04 12.45 10.92
CA PRO A 16 5.07 12.09 9.88
C PRO A 16 5.50 12.61 8.50
N ALA A 17 6.04 13.82 8.40
CA ALA A 17 6.52 14.38 7.14
C ALA A 17 7.66 13.57 6.50
N THR A 18 8.62 13.11 7.31
CA THR A 18 9.76 12.31 6.84
C THR A 18 9.29 10.95 6.36
N LEU A 19 8.42 10.29 7.13
CA LEU A 19 7.90 8.98 6.77
C LEU A 19 6.96 9.06 5.56
N PHE A 20 6.12 10.10 5.48
CA PHE A 20 5.26 10.35 4.33
C PHE A 20 6.09 10.50 3.06
N LYS A 21 7.13 11.33 3.09
CA LYS A 21 8.02 11.49 1.93
C LYS A 21 8.69 10.18 1.52
N ALA A 22 9.15 9.42 2.53
CA ALA A 22 9.72 8.09 2.33
C ALA A 22 8.75 7.12 1.64
N MET A 23 7.47 7.13 2.01
CA MET A 23 6.44 6.26 1.43
C MET A 23 5.91 6.74 0.08
N ALA A 24 5.60 8.03 -0.07
CA ALA A 24 4.94 8.56 -1.25
C ALA A 24 5.90 8.89 -2.41
N PHE A 25 7.13 9.32 -2.10
CA PHE A 25 8.11 9.76 -3.10
C PHE A 25 9.34 8.83 -3.15
N ASP A 26 9.81 8.34 -2.00
CA ASP A 26 11.01 7.51 -1.88
C ASP A 26 10.69 5.99 -1.83
N PHE A 27 9.48 5.60 -2.27
CA PHE A 27 8.99 4.23 -2.22
C PHE A 27 10.00 3.22 -2.79
N SER A 28 10.56 3.53 -3.98
CA SER A 28 11.52 2.68 -4.70
C SER A 28 12.82 2.41 -3.94
N ASN A 29 13.15 3.23 -2.94
CA ASN A 29 14.33 3.09 -2.09
C ASN A 29 13.99 2.45 -0.73
N VAL A 30 12.79 2.70 -0.22
CA VAL A 30 12.33 2.25 1.11
C VAL A 30 11.78 0.82 1.07
N PHE A 31 10.92 0.51 0.11
CA PHE A 31 10.29 -0.81 0.04
C PHE A 31 11.23 -1.99 -0.20
N PRO A 32 12.26 -1.92 -1.08
CA PRO A 32 13.21 -3.03 -1.19
C PRO A 32 13.99 -3.28 0.10
N LYS A 33 14.13 -2.28 0.99
CA LYS A 33 14.75 -2.46 2.31
C LYS A 33 13.79 -3.06 3.34
N ALA A 34 12.51 -2.72 3.25
CA ALA A 34 11.47 -3.25 4.13
C ALA A 34 11.04 -4.67 3.75
N VAL A 35 11.02 -4.96 2.45
CA VAL A 35 10.59 -6.24 1.88
C VAL A 35 11.69 -6.70 0.90
N PRO A 36 12.58 -7.61 1.31
CA PRO A 36 13.76 -7.99 0.53
C PRO A 36 13.46 -8.68 -0.81
N ASN A 37 12.19 -9.05 -1.05
CA ASN A 37 11.71 -9.63 -2.31
C ASN A 37 10.91 -8.63 -3.19
N PHE A 38 10.94 -7.34 -2.86
CA PHE A 38 10.18 -6.30 -3.54
C PHE A 38 10.97 -5.72 -4.71
N VAL A 39 10.48 -5.85 -5.95
CA VAL A 39 11.32 -5.62 -7.14
C VAL A 39 11.05 -4.29 -7.86
N LYS A 40 9.85 -3.72 -7.80
CA LYS A 40 9.55 -2.36 -8.29
C LYS A 40 8.08 -2.04 -8.07
N VAL A 41 7.77 -0.82 -7.60
CA VAL A 41 6.45 -0.22 -7.84
C VAL A 41 6.50 0.48 -9.17
N LEU A 42 5.52 0.19 -10.00
CA LEU A 42 5.22 1.02 -11.16
C LEU A 42 3.95 1.79 -10.86
N LYS A 43 4.10 3.12 -10.78
CA LYS A 43 2.99 4.06 -10.71
C LYS A 43 2.38 4.11 -12.10
N SER A 44 1.19 3.56 -12.28
CA SER A 44 0.63 3.29 -13.60
C SER A 44 0.27 4.56 -14.38
N LEU A 45 0.88 4.71 -15.56
CA LEU A 45 0.17 4.91 -16.84
C LEU A 45 0.87 4.20 -18.01
N GLU A 46 2.11 3.72 -17.84
CA GLU A 46 2.87 3.07 -18.91
C GLU A 46 3.20 1.61 -18.55
N THR A 47 2.46 0.68 -19.16
CA THR A 47 2.69 -0.78 -19.09
C THR A 47 3.74 -1.27 -20.10
N GLU A 48 4.34 -0.37 -20.87
CA GLU A 48 5.37 -0.73 -21.87
C GLU A 48 6.72 -0.99 -21.17
N GLY A 49 7.09 -2.26 -21.07
CA GLY A 49 8.43 -2.69 -20.59
C GLY A 49 8.43 -3.54 -19.33
N LEU A 50 7.29 -4.10 -18.92
CA LEU A 50 7.24 -5.02 -17.78
C LEU A 50 7.87 -6.37 -18.14
N ASP A 51 8.99 -6.68 -17.50
CA ASP A 51 9.65 -7.99 -17.63
C ASP A 51 8.83 -9.04 -16.84
N PRO A 52 8.23 -10.05 -17.49
CA PRO A 52 7.37 -11.04 -16.82
C PRO A 52 8.12 -11.91 -15.81
N SER A 53 9.46 -11.89 -15.88
CA SER A 53 10.40 -12.59 -15.00
C SER A 53 10.52 -11.96 -13.60
N ARG A 54 10.08 -10.70 -13.44
CA ARG A 54 10.25 -9.92 -12.21
C ARG A 54 8.89 -9.63 -11.59
N THR A 55 8.70 -10.07 -10.35
CA THR A 55 7.51 -9.81 -9.53
C THR A 55 7.33 -8.31 -9.32
N SER A 56 6.57 -7.68 -10.20
CA SER A 56 6.33 -6.25 -10.22
C SER A 56 4.93 -5.99 -9.68
N PHE A 57 4.83 -4.96 -8.83
CA PHE A 57 3.57 -4.56 -8.22
C PHE A 57 3.11 -3.32 -8.98
N LEU A 58 2.04 -3.45 -9.77
CA LEU A 58 1.33 -2.30 -10.30
C LEU A 58 0.48 -1.75 -9.17
N VAL A 59 0.73 -0.50 -8.82
CA VAL A 59 -0.11 0.20 -7.85
C VAL A 59 -0.58 1.49 -8.49
N MET A 60 -1.88 1.70 -8.42
CA MET A 60 -2.53 2.92 -8.86
C MET A 60 -2.59 3.86 -7.67
N VAL A 61 -1.89 4.99 -7.75
CA VAL A 61 -1.92 5.98 -6.65
C VAL A 61 -3.19 6.82 -6.79
N ASP A 62 -4.14 6.61 -5.88
CA ASP A 62 -5.44 7.29 -5.86
C ASP A 62 -5.32 8.70 -5.29
N VAL A 63 -4.60 8.85 -4.16
CA VAL A 63 -4.53 10.11 -3.40
C VAL A 63 -3.13 10.32 -2.85
N VAL A 64 -2.60 11.53 -2.99
CA VAL A 64 -1.38 11.98 -2.32
C VAL A 64 -1.64 13.39 -1.78
N GLU A 65 -1.78 13.54 -0.47
CA GLU A 65 -1.93 14.82 0.21
C GLU A 65 -0.80 15.01 1.22
N GLU A 66 0.12 15.93 0.92
CA GLU A 66 1.25 16.24 1.79
C GLU A 66 0.85 17.03 3.05
N GLU A 67 -0.22 17.83 2.99
CA GLU A 67 -0.66 18.68 4.10
C GLU A 67 -1.26 17.85 5.26
N ASN A 68 -2.05 16.84 4.93
CA ASN A 68 -2.70 15.95 5.89
C ASN A 68 -1.95 14.62 6.08
N TYR A 69 -0.83 14.43 5.38
CA TYR A 69 -0.07 13.18 5.29
C TYR A 69 -0.96 11.97 4.97
N VAL A 70 -1.81 12.14 3.95
CA VAL A 70 -2.73 11.11 3.45
C VAL A 70 -2.22 10.54 2.14
N TYR A 71 -2.09 9.22 2.07
CA TYR A 71 -1.56 8.52 0.90
C TYR A 71 -2.39 7.27 0.63
N HIS A 72 -3.08 7.24 -0.49
CA HIS A 72 -3.92 6.11 -0.88
C HIS A 72 -3.44 5.53 -2.20
N TYR A 73 -3.41 4.20 -2.27
CA TYR A 73 -3.17 3.49 -3.50
C TYR A 73 -3.99 2.22 -3.58
N THR A 74 -4.31 1.82 -4.81
CA THR A 74 -5.03 0.60 -5.12
C THR A 74 -4.13 -0.35 -5.88
N VAL A 75 -4.23 -1.63 -5.57
CA VAL A 75 -3.59 -2.74 -6.28
C VAL A 75 -4.70 -3.52 -6.96
N ASP A 76 -4.65 -3.61 -8.28
CA ASP A 76 -5.63 -4.31 -9.11
C ASP A 76 -5.21 -5.74 -9.46
N GLU A 77 -6.20 -6.50 -9.92
CA GLU A 77 -6.09 -7.88 -10.40
C GLU A 77 -5.06 -7.99 -11.54
N GLY A 78 -3.88 -8.53 -11.20
CA GLY A 78 -2.73 -8.63 -12.09
C GLY A 78 -1.39 -8.50 -11.34
N SER A 79 -1.41 -7.94 -10.14
CA SER A 79 -0.23 -7.67 -9.32
C SER A 79 -0.18 -8.54 -8.08
N VAL A 80 0.41 -9.74 -8.15
CA VAL A 80 0.62 -10.71 -7.04
C VAL A 80 -0.58 -11.04 -6.13
N LEU A 81 -1.75 -10.44 -6.37
CA LEU A 81 -2.93 -10.62 -5.57
C LEU A 81 -3.45 -12.05 -5.80
N PRO A 82 -3.96 -12.71 -4.76
CA PRO A 82 -4.61 -14.00 -4.92
C PRO A 82 -5.80 -13.85 -5.86
N GLU A 83 -6.09 -14.89 -6.65
CA GLU A 83 -7.18 -14.91 -7.63
C GLU A 83 -8.57 -14.64 -7.01
N THR A 84 -8.69 -14.76 -5.69
CA THR A 84 -9.90 -14.47 -4.92
C THR A 84 -10.16 -12.97 -4.71
N LEU A 85 -9.20 -12.09 -5.04
CA LEU A 85 -9.29 -10.65 -4.90
C LEU A 85 -9.36 -9.96 -6.27
N GLU A 86 -10.33 -9.06 -6.44
CA GLU A 86 -10.41 -8.16 -7.60
C GLU A 86 -9.47 -6.97 -7.46
N LYS A 87 -9.39 -6.41 -6.24
CA LYS A 87 -8.51 -5.28 -5.93
C LYS A 87 -8.31 -5.15 -4.43
N VAL A 88 -7.26 -4.44 -4.05
CA VAL A 88 -6.99 -4.05 -2.67
C VAL A 88 -6.70 -2.56 -2.63
N CYS A 89 -7.50 -1.80 -1.89
CA CYS A 89 -7.25 -0.38 -1.64
C CYS A 89 -6.54 -0.23 -0.30
N TYR A 90 -5.44 0.51 -0.29
CA TYR A 90 -4.69 0.86 0.90
C TYR A 90 -4.82 2.36 1.16
N GLU A 91 -5.28 2.71 2.35
CA GLU A 91 -5.46 4.08 2.79
C GLU A 91 -4.53 4.36 3.97
N TYR A 92 -3.48 5.15 3.76
CA TYR A 92 -2.56 5.57 4.80
C TYR A 92 -2.86 6.99 5.25
N LYS A 93 -2.88 7.19 6.56
CA LYS A 93 -2.96 8.49 7.22
C LYS A 93 -1.94 8.56 8.34
N LEU A 94 -0.98 9.47 8.23
CA LEU A 94 0.04 9.66 9.27
C LEU A 94 -0.36 10.81 10.18
N VAL A 95 -0.40 10.53 11.48
CA VAL A 95 -0.75 11.53 12.51
C VAL A 95 0.46 11.75 13.41
N ALA A 96 0.76 12.99 13.79
CA ALA A 96 1.82 13.26 14.75
C ALA A 96 1.49 12.66 16.12
N SER A 97 2.46 11.98 16.73
CA SER A 97 2.36 11.47 18.10
C SER A 97 2.90 12.49 19.09
N PRO A 98 2.31 12.64 20.29
CA PRO A 98 2.82 13.56 21.33
C PRO A 98 4.27 13.29 21.75
N GLY A 99 4.81 12.09 21.48
CA GLY A 99 6.21 11.74 21.72
C GLY A 99 7.21 12.15 20.64
N GLY A 100 6.82 12.98 19.67
CA GLY A 100 7.69 13.42 18.56
C GLY A 100 7.80 12.43 17.40
N GLY A 101 7.09 11.29 17.47
CA GLY A 101 6.97 10.32 16.40
C GLY A 101 5.71 10.52 15.55
N CYS A 102 5.31 9.49 14.81
CA CYS A 102 4.06 9.43 14.07
C CYS A 102 3.29 8.14 14.35
N ILE A 103 1.97 8.20 14.20
CA ILE A 103 1.06 7.06 14.20
C ILE A 103 0.60 6.89 12.76
N ILE A 104 0.95 5.78 12.15
CA ILE A 104 0.49 5.37 10.83
C ILE A 104 -0.82 4.65 11.01
N LYS A 105 -1.91 5.24 10.51
CA LYS A 105 -3.20 4.57 10.38
C LYS A 105 -3.30 4.03 8.97
N CYS A 106 -3.35 2.71 8.84
CA CYS A 106 -3.50 2.02 7.57
C CYS A 106 -4.86 1.33 7.55
N THR A 107 -5.72 1.70 6.60
CA THR A 107 -6.97 1.00 6.34
C THR A 107 -6.81 0.24 5.03
N ILE A 108 -7.06 -1.06 5.04
CA ILE A 108 -6.91 -1.92 3.88
C ILE A 108 -8.29 -2.48 3.54
N LYS A 109 -8.76 -2.20 2.33
CA LYS A 109 -10.05 -2.66 1.80
C LYS A 109 -9.78 -3.72 0.74
N TYR A 110 -10.11 -4.96 1.06
CA TYR A 110 -10.00 -6.10 0.18
C TYR A 110 -11.33 -6.34 -0.53
N TYR A 111 -11.33 -6.26 -1.86
CA TYR A 111 -12.51 -6.53 -2.68
C TYR A 111 -12.43 -7.97 -3.17
N THR A 112 -13.32 -8.82 -2.68
CA THR A 112 -13.35 -10.24 -3.05
C THR A 112 -14.22 -10.49 -4.28
N LYS A 113 -13.72 -11.38 -5.15
CA LYS A 113 -14.53 -11.98 -6.21
C LYS A 113 -15.61 -12.87 -5.60
N ASP A 114 -16.83 -12.78 -6.13
CA ASP A 114 -17.94 -13.67 -5.76
C ASP A 114 -18.19 -13.74 -4.22
N ASP A 115 -18.54 -14.92 -3.72
CA ASP A 115 -18.72 -15.27 -2.31
C ASP A 115 -17.42 -15.79 -1.67
N ALA A 116 -16.26 -15.46 -2.26
CA ALA A 116 -14.97 -15.92 -1.75
C ALA A 116 -14.73 -15.34 -0.34
N GLN A 117 -14.64 -16.23 0.64
CA GLN A 117 -14.32 -15.87 2.02
C GLN A 117 -12.80 -15.69 2.14
N LEU A 118 -12.37 -14.45 2.42
CA LEU A 118 -11.01 -14.16 2.88
C LEU A 118 -10.80 -14.79 4.26
N LYS A 119 -10.28 -16.02 4.28
CA LYS A 119 -9.77 -16.64 5.51
C LYS A 119 -8.40 -16.05 5.81
N ASP A 120 -8.33 -15.25 6.87
CA ASP A 120 -7.10 -14.87 7.57
C ASP A 120 -5.93 -14.43 6.67
N MET A 121 -5.94 -13.15 6.25
CA MET A 121 -4.76 -12.52 5.68
C MET A 121 -3.81 -12.04 6.78
N SER A 122 -2.98 -12.97 7.26
CA SER A 122 -1.78 -12.66 8.02
C SER A 122 -0.64 -12.38 7.03
N PHE A 123 -0.52 -11.12 6.57
CA PHE A 123 0.72 -10.60 5.95
C PHE A 123 1.72 -10.20 7.04
#